data_AF-A0A4Q3SQX9-F1
#
_entry.id   AF-A0A4Q3SQX9-F1
#
_cell.length_a   1.000
_cell.length_b   1.000
_cell.length_c   1.000
_cell.angle_alpha   90.00
_cell.angle_beta   90.00
_cell.angle_gamma   90.00
#
_symmetry.space_group_name_H-M   'P 1'
#
loop_
_entity.id
_entity.type
_entity.pdbx_description
1 polymer ?
#
loop_
_entity_poly.entity_id
_entity_poly.type
_entity_poly.pdbx_seq_one_letter_code
_entity_poly.pdbx_strand_id
1 'polypeptide(L)'
;MTHPYQSFLDKKIILASQSPRRKQLLEWAEVPFEVVVVPTEETYPASLSLPEVPIHIAKQKAMAVREFLVQNNITHDIIIAADTI
;
A
#
# COMPACT_ATOMS: atom_id res chain seq x y z
N MET A 1 12.80 -2.00 -26.58
CA MET A 1 13.22 -1.81 -25.18
C MET A 1 12.16 -2.46 -24.31
N THR A 2 12.50 -3.52 -23.56
CA THR A 2 11.57 -4.18 -22.65
C THR A 2 11.43 -3.37 -21.38
N HIS A 3 10.23 -2.94 -21.02
CA HIS A 3 9.99 -2.30 -19.72
C HIS A 3 10.29 -3.33 -18.61
N PRO A 4 11.13 -3.00 -17.62
CA PRO A 4 11.50 -3.94 -16.55
C PRO A 4 10.32 -4.36 -15.66
N TYR A 5 9.15 -3.74 -15.82
CA TYR A 5 7.95 -3.96 -15.01
C TYR A 5 6.75 -4.48 -15.83
N GLN A 6 6.99 -5.09 -17.00
CA GLN A 6 5.94 -5.63 -17.87
C GLN A 6 4.93 -6.51 -17.10
N SER A 7 5.39 -7.26 -16.09
CA SER A 7 4.55 -8.13 -15.25
C SER A 7 3.52 -7.40 -14.38
N PHE A 8 3.66 -6.08 -14.21
CA PHE A 8 2.82 -5.26 -13.34
C PHE A 8 1.88 -4.33 -14.10
N LEU A 9 2.06 -4.18 -15.42
CA LEU A 9 1.22 -3.28 -16.22
C LEU A 9 -0.24 -3.77 -16.31
N ASP A 10 -0.46 -5.07 -16.26
CA ASP A 10 -1.80 -5.68 -16.28
C ASP A 10 -2.39 -5.87 -14.88
N LYS A 11 -1.70 -5.39 -13.83
CA LYS A 11 -2.09 -5.59 -12.43
C LYS A 11 -2.79 -4.36 -11.89
N LYS A 12 -3.91 -4.58 -11.21
CA LYS A 12 -4.62 -3.52 -10.50
C LYS A 12 -3.95 -3.26 -9.15
N ILE A 13 -3.06 -2.27 -9.13
CA ILE A 13 -2.26 -1.88 -7.98
C ILE A 13 -2.98 -0.78 -7.20
N ILE A 14 -3.08 -0.98 -5.88
CA ILE A 14 -3.64 0.00 -4.94
C ILE A 14 -2.52 0.53 -4.04
N LEU A 15 -2.34 1.84 -4.02
CA LEU A 15 -1.49 2.53 -3.05
C LEU A 15 -2.32 2.86 -1.80
N ALA A 16 -2.07 2.12 -0.72
CA ALA A 16 -2.63 2.32 0.61
C ALA A 16 -1.84 3.34 1.43
N SER A 17 -1.62 4.54 0.87
CA SER A 17 -0.86 5.60 1.53
C SER A 17 -1.34 7.01 1.16
N GLN A 18 -1.40 7.88 2.17
CA GLN A 18 -1.68 9.32 1.98
C GLN A 18 -0.41 10.14 1.67
N SER A 19 0.78 9.53 1.65
CA SER A 19 2.04 10.26 1.48
C SER A 19 2.22 10.74 0.03
N PRO A 20 2.33 12.07 -0.21
CA PRO A 20 2.59 12.59 -1.55
C PRO A 20 3.90 12.06 -2.15
N ARG A 21 4.93 11.85 -1.29
CA ARG A 21 6.22 11.31 -1.72
C ARG A 21 6.11 9.88 -2.25
N ARG A 22 5.27 9.03 -1.62
CA ARG A 22 5.08 7.64 -2.07
C ARG A 22 4.29 7.56 -3.38
N LYS A 23 3.30 8.43 -3.53
CA LYS A 23 2.57 8.60 -4.79
C LYS A 23 3.54 8.98 -5.92
N GLN A 24 4.36 10.00 -5.69
CA GLN A 24 5.34 10.49 -6.67
C GLN A 24 6.34 9.39 -7.09
N LEU A 25 6.79 8.55 -6.16
CA LEU A 25 7.70 7.44 -6.48
C LEU A 25 7.08 6.41 -7.42
N LEU A 26 5.80 6.06 -7.24
CA LEU A 26 5.11 5.12 -8.13
C LEU A 26 4.78 5.76 -9.49
N GLU A 27 4.48 7.07 -9.51
CA GLU A 27 4.31 7.82 -10.76
C GLU A 27 5.61 7.85 -11.58
N TRP A 28 6.75 8.08 -10.93
CA TRP A 28 8.07 8.03 -11.58
C TRP A 28 8.48 6.64 -12.04
N ALA A 29 7.98 5.60 -11.40
CA ALA A 29 8.15 4.22 -11.86
C ALA A 29 7.28 3.89 -13.08
N GLU A 30 6.41 4.83 -13.51
CA GLU A 30 5.47 4.67 -14.62
C GLU A 30 4.56 3.44 -14.44
N VAL A 31 4.27 3.09 -13.19
CA VAL A 31 3.38 1.99 -12.83
C VAL A 31 1.97 2.55 -12.69
N PRO A 32 0.94 1.99 -13.36
CA PRO A 32 -0.45 2.37 -13.12
C PRO A 32 -0.90 1.95 -11.71
N PHE A 33 -1.51 2.86 -10.96
CA PHE A 33 -2.08 2.54 -9.63
C PHE A 33 -3.25 3.46 -9.29
N GLU A 34 -4.08 3.02 -8.35
CA GLU A 34 -5.12 3.83 -7.70
C GLU A 34 -4.74 4.12 -6.25
N VAL A 35 -5.14 5.26 -5.72
CA VAL A 35 -4.94 5.59 -4.31
C VAL A 35 -6.22 5.30 -3.55
N VAL A 36 -6.15 4.39 -2.58
CA VAL A 36 -7.27 4.08 -1.68
C VAL A 36 -6.74 4.10 -0.25
N VAL A 37 -7.38 4.88 0.61
CA VAL A 37 -6.96 5.03 2.00
C VAL A 37 -8.15 4.83 2.90
N VAL A 38 -7.95 3.97 3.91
CA VAL A 38 -8.90 3.75 4.99
C VAL A 38 -8.27 4.27 6.29
N PRO A 39 -8.98 5.10 7.07
CA PRO A 39 -8.54 5.47 8.41
C PRO A 39 -8.27 4.19 9.23
N THR A 40 -7.03 4.04 9.68
CA THR A 40 -6.57 2.86 10.44
C THR A 40 -5.84 3.37 11.67
N GLU A 41 -6.17 2.85 12.84
CA GLU A 41 -5.43 3.20 14.05
C GLU A 41 -3.98 2.70 13.95
N GLU A 42 -3.02 3.60 14.15
CA GLU A 42 -1.58 3.30 14.10
C GLU A 42 -1.07 2.79 15.45
N THR A 43 -1.78 1.82 16.01
CA THR A 43 -1.44 1.21 17.28
C THR A 43 -0.57 -0.03 17.06
N TYR A 44 0.35 -0.27 17.99
CA TYR A 44 1.23 -1.44 17.97
C TYR A 44 1.55 -1.89 19.40
N PRO A 45 1.86 -3.17 19.62
CA PRO A 45 2.21 -3.68 20.94
C PRO A 45 3.48 -3.00 21.48
N ALA A 46 3.49 -2.66 22.77
CA ALA A 46 4.69 -2.10 23.44
C ALA A 46 5.87 -3.10 23.49
N SER A 47 5.60 -4.39 23.29
CA SER A 47 6.61 -5.44 23.20
C SER A 47 7.28 -5.54 21.82
N LEU A 48 6.77 -4.80 20.82
CA LEU A 48 7.31 -4.84 19.46
C LEU A 48 8.61 -4.05 19.40
N SER A 49 9.63 -4.57 18.71
CA SER A 49 10.88 -3.83 18.56
C SER A 49 10.70 -2.62 17.63
N LEU A 50 11.47 -1.55 17.84
CA LEU A 50 11.38 -0.32 17.02
C LEU A 50 11.42 -0.58 15.50
N PRO A 51 12.29 -1.48 14.96
CA PRO A 51 12.31 -1.77 13.53
C PRO A 51 11.05 -2.49 13.01
N GLU A 52 10.31 -3.19 13.88
CA GLU A 52 9.10 -3.92 13.51
C GLU A 52 7.86 -3.02 13.49
N VAL A 53 7.88 -1.89 14.21
CA VAL A 53 6.77 -0.92 14.28
C VAL A 53 6.29 -0.48 12.89
N PRO A 54 7.13 0.05 11.98
CA PRO A 54 6.66 0.49 10.67
C PRO A 54 6.15 -0.68 9.81
N ILE A 55 6.70 -1.90 9.98
CA ILE A 55 6.23 -3.10 9.28
C ILE A 55 4.82 -3.45 9.75
N HIS A 56 4.59 -3.40 11.06
CA HIS A 56 3.29 -3.66 11.67
C HIS A 56 2.24 -2.65 11.18
N ILE A 57 2.53 -1.36 11.28
CA ILE A 57 1.61 -0.30 10.87
C ILE A 57 1.33 -0.37 9.36
N ALA A 58 2.35 -0.59 8.53
CA ALA A 58 2.17 -0.77 7.08
C ALA A 58 1.24 -1.96 6.77
N LYS A 59 1.41 -3.08 7.47
CA LYS A 59 0.55 -4.26 7.29
C LYS A 59 -0.90 -3.97 7.69
N GLN A 60 -1.12 -3.28 8.81
CA GLN A 60 -2.47 -2.89 9.24
C GLN A 60 -3.16 -2.00 8.21
N LYS A 61 -2.46 -1.00 7.66
CA LYS A 61 -2.97 -0.15 6.57
C LYS A 61 -3.36 -0.96 5.33
N ALA A 62 -2.51 -1.90 4.92
CA ALA A 62 -2.80 -2.77 3.77
C ALA A 62 -4.04 -3.65 4.02
N MET A 63 -4.18 -4.20 5.23
CA MET A 63 -5.31 -5.05 5.61
C MET A 63 -6.61 -4.27 5.66
N ALA A 64 -6.63 -3.07 6.23
CA ALA A 64 -7.82 -2.21 6.27
C ALA A 64 -8.30 -1.85 4.86
N VAL A 65 -7.38 -1.50 3.95
CA VAL A 65 -7.71 -1.26 2.53
C VAL A 65 -8.23 -2.54 1.87
N ARG A 66 -7.61 -3.70 2.09
CA ARG A 66 -8.08 -4.98 1.55
C ARG A 66 -9.52 -5.27 1.98
N GLU A 67 -9.83 -5.12 3.26
CA GLU A 67 -11.16 -5.35 3.82
C GLU A 67 -12.19 -4.41 3.19
N PHE A 68 -11.86 -3.12 3.09
CA PHE A 68 -12.71 -2.14 2.39
C PHE A 68 -12.97 -2.52 0.93
N LEU A 69 -11.93 -2.93 0.18
CA LEU A 69 -12.08 -3.32 -1.22
C LEU A 69 -12.96 -4.57 -1.38
N VAL A 70 -12.78 -5.58 -0.51
CA VAL A 70 -13.60 -6.80 -0.50
C VAL A 70 -15.06 -6.47 -0.20
N GLN A 71 -15.31 -5.65 0.82
CA GLN A 71 -16.67 -5.24 1.22
C GLN A 71 -17.41 -4.46 0.11
N ASN A 72 -16.68 -3.72 -0.71
CA ASN A 72 -17.23 -2.94 -1.83
C ASN A 72 -17.15 -3.67 -3.18
N ASN A 73 -16.81 -4.96 -3.20
CA ASN A 73 -16.64 -5.77 -4.41
C ASN A 73 -15.65 -5.16 -5.44
N ILE A 74 -14.65 -4.42 -4.96
CA ILE A 74 -13.61 -3.80 -5.80
C ILE A 74 -12.47 -4.80 -5.98
N THR A 75 -12.26 -5.24 -7.23
CA THR A 75 -11.13 -6.10 -7.58
C THR A 75 -9.81 -5.37 -7.40
N HIS A 76 -8.78 -6.10 -7.00
CA HIS A 76 -7.40 -5.65 -6.86
C HIS A 76 -6.46 -6.85 -6.97
N ASP A 77 -5.24 -6.63 -7.44
CA ASP A 77 -4.18 -7.66 -7.47
C ASP A 77 -3.15 -7.44 -6.37
N ILE A 78 -2.76 -6.19 -6.16
CA ILE A 78 -1.62 -5.83 -5.30
C ILE A 78 -2.01 -4.60 -4.47
N ILE A 79 -1.73 -4.65 -3.17
CA ILE A 79 -1.86 -3.50 -2.26
C ILE A 79 -0.47 -3.14 -1.75
N ILE A 80 -0.07 -1.89 -1.98
CA ILE A 80 1.20 -1.33 -1.52
C ILE A 80 0.89 -0.39 -0.35
N ALA A 81 1.30 -0.79 0.86
CA ALA A 81 1.27 0.07 2.04
C ALA A 81 2.69 0.28 2.54
N ALA A 82 2.93 1.42 3.18
CA ALA A 82 4.21 1.71 3.79
C ALA A 82 4.04 2.70 4.93
N ASP A 83 4.88 2.52 5.93
CA ASP A 83 5.01 3.40 7.07
C ASP A 83 6.48 3.82 7.22
N THR A 84 6.75 4.86 8.00
CA THR A 84 8.08 5.44 8.19
C THR A 84 8.23 5.85 9.63
N ILE A 85 9.35 5.48 10.24
CA ILE A 85 9.81 5.99 11.54
C ILE A 85 10.35 7.41 11.36
#